data_AF-A0AAW0JT10-F1
#
_entry.id   AF-A0AAW0JT10-F1
#
_cell.length_a   1.000
_cell.length_b   1.000
_cell.length_c   1.000
_cell.angle_alpha   90.00
_cell.angle_beta   90.00
_cell.angle_gamma   90.00
#
_symmetry.space_group_name_H-M   'P 1'
#
loop_
_entity.id
_entity.type
_entity.pdbx_description
1 polymer ?
#
loop_
_entity_poly.entity_id
_entity_poly.type
_entity_poly.pdbx_seq_one_letter_code
_entity_poly.pdbx_strand_id
1 'polypeptide(L)' 'MKLLTHDLLSSHVWGMGTPGFPLWLQVTEVRINPVEFNPDFIAQMTPKVEWAALVQAANTLNLTEVPKEPTEGYEQNEIF' A
#
# COMPACT_ATOMS: atom_id res chain seq x y z
N MET A 1 -1.12 4.23 11.60
CA MET A 1 -1.70 3.15 10.75
C MET A 1 -0.67 2.77 9.71
N LYS A 2 -0.54 1.50 9.33
CA LYS A 2 0.36 1.06 8.26
C LYS A 2 -0.31 1.30 6.90
N LEU A 3 0.46 1.61 5.85
CA LEU A 3 -0.06 1.80 4.49
C LEU A 3 -0.82 0.57 3.97
N LEU A 4 -0.33 -0.63 4.31
CA LEU A 4 -1.01 -1.89 4.00
C LEU A 4 -2.44 -1.95 4.53
N THR A 5 -2.71 -1.35 5.69
CA THR A 5 -4.07 -1.31 6.24
C THR A 5 -4.95 -0.39 5.40
N HIS A 6 -4.44 0.74 4.94
CA HIS A 6 -5.17 1.68 4.08
C HIS A 6 -5.56 1.06 2.73
N ASP A 7 -4.69 0.21 2.17
CA ASP A 7 -4.95 -0.57 0.94
C ASP A 7 -6.16 -1.50 1.06
N LEU A 8 -6.49 -1.94 2.28
CA LEU A 8 -7.64 -2.81 2.53
C LEU A 8 -8.93 -2.04 2.88
N LEU A 9 -8.87 -0.72 3.03
CA LEU A 9 -10.02 0.10 3.43
C LEU A 9 -10.80 0.58 2.21
N SER A 10 -12.10 0.33 2.21
CA SER A 10 -13.04 0.80 1.19
C SER A 10 -14.26 1.46 1.84
N SER A 11 -14.71 2.57 1.25
CA SER A 11 -15.92 3.24 1.69
C SER A 11 -17.17 2.45 1.25
N HIS A 12 -18.11 2.24 2.18
CA HIS A 12 -19.38 1.58 1.94
C HIS A 12 -20.55 2.48 2.36
N VAL A 13 -20.54 3.72 1.89
CA VAL A 13 -21.62 4.67 2.13
C VAL A 13 -22.84 4.30 1.29
N TRP A 14 -24.03 4.36 1.90
CA TRP A 14 -25.29 4.02 1.25
C TRP A 14 -25.56 4.91 0.03
N GLY A 15 -25.93 4.28 -1.10
CA GLY A 15 -26.13 4.96 -2.39
C GLY A 15 -24.94 4.89 -3.35
N MET A 16 -23.81 4.33 -2.93
CA MET A 16 -22.66 4.08 -3.80
C MET A 16 -22.78 2.68 -4.45
N GLY A 17 -22.84 2.62 -5.78
CA GLY A 17 -23.02 1.37 -6.53
C GLY A 17 -21.79 0.45 -6.56
N THR A 18 -20.61 1.01 -6.30
CA THR A 18 -19.34 0.29 -6.14
C THR A 18 -18.65 0.73 -4.85
N PRO A 19 -17.84 -0.13 -4.19
CA PRO A 19 -17.06 0.29 -3.03
C PRO A 19 -16.17 1.48 -3.40
N GLY A 20 -16.16 2.50 -2.55
CA GLY A 20 -15.41 3.74 -2.77
C GLY A 20 -13.95 3.49 -2.44
N PHE A 21 -13.26 2.89 -3.40
CA PHE A 21 -11.85 2.53 -3.34
C PHE A 21 -11.11 3.20 -4.51
N PRO A 22 -9.92 3.77 -4.28
CA PRO A 22 -9.20 3.92 -3.00
C PRO A 22 -9.72 5.09 -2.15
N LEU A 23 -9.43 5.05 -0.85
CA LEU A 23 -9.68 6.18 0.05
C LEU A 23 -8.61 7.25 -0.12
N TRP A 24 -9.01 8.52 -0.18
CA TRP A 24 -8.05 9.62 -0.22
C TRP A 24 -7.37 9.77 1.14
N LEU A 25 -6.04 9.61 1.17
CA LEU A 25 -5.25 9.71 2.38
C LEU A 25 -4.80 11.16 2.58
N GLN A 26 -5.06 11.71 3.78
CA GLN A 26 -4.50 12.98 4.26
C GLN A 26 -3.74 12.71 5.54
N VAL A 27 -2.46 13.05 5.58
CA VAL A 27 -1.58 12.73 6.71
C VAL A 27 -1.12 13.99 7.41
N THR A 28 -1.37 14.07 8.72
CA THR A 28 -0.92 15.19 9.58
C THR A 28 0.37 14.84 10.33
N GLU A 29 0.53 13.57 10.72
CA GLU A 29 1.70 13.08 11.47
C GLU A 29 2.12 11.71 10.94
N VAL A 30 3.43 11.54 10.71
CA VAL A 30 4.04 10.28 10.27
C VAL A 30 5.00 9.79 11.34
N ARG A 31 4.95 8.49 11.64
CA ARG A 31 5.90 7.83 12.55
C ARG A 31 6.55 6.65 11.84
N ILE A 32 7.86 6.54 11.97
CA ILE A 32 8.65 5.44 11.43
C ILE A 32 8.84 4.43 12.54
N ASN A 33 8.23 3.25 12.38
CA ASN A 33 8.34 2.15 13.32
C ASN A 33 9.09 1.01 12.64
N PRO A 34 10.32 0.67 13.07
CA PRO A 34 11.04 -0.46 12.51
C PRO A 34 10.29 -1.76 12.81
N VAL A 35 10.21 -2.65 11.81
CA VAL A 35 9.59 -3.98 11.89
C VAL A 35 10.60 -4.98 11.34
N GLU A 36 10.62 -6.19 11.90
CA GLU A 36 11.45 -7.28 11.39
C GLU A 36 11.07 -7.61 9.94
N PHE A 37 12.09 -7.72 9.08
CA PHE A 37 11.89 -8.03 7.67
C PHE A 37 11.53 -9.51 7.51
N ASN A 38 10.40 -9.78 6.86
CA ASN A 38 9.92 -11.13 6.56
C ASN A 38 9.66 -11.25 5.05
N PRO A 39 10.58 -11.83 4.27
CA PRO A 39 10.46 -11.89 2.81
C PRO A 39 9.25 -12.72 2.36
N ASP A 40 8.94 -13.84 3.04
CA ASP A 40 7.78 -14.69 2.73
C ASP A 40 6.46 -13.91 2.88
N PHE A 41 6.35 -13.08 3.90
CA PHE A 41 5.17 -12.24 4.11
C PHE A 41 5.02 -11.20 3.00
N ILE A 42 6.12 -10.53 2.62
CA ILE A 42 6.09 -9.52 1.56
C ILE A 42 5.71 -10.17 0.23
N ALA A 43 6.36 -11.27 -0.15
CA ALA A 43 6.06 -12.00 -1.38
C ALA A 43 4.58 -12.43 -1.48
N GLN A 44 3.98 -12.92 -0.39
CA GLN A 44 2.56 -13.30 -0.37
C GLN A 44 1.58 -12.11 -0.41
N MET A 45 2.02 -10.94 0.02
CA MET A 45 1.20 -9.72 0.06
C MET A 45 1.30 -8.91 -1.23
N THR A 46 2.45 -8.91 -1.91
CA THR A 46 2.68 -8.25 -3.22
C THR A 46 1.54 -8.46 -4.24
N PRO A 47 0.99 -9.67 -4.45
CA PRO A 47 -0.12 -9.87 -5.40
C PRO A 47 -1.49 -9.43 -4.88
N LYS A 48 -1.63 -9.17 -3.57
CA LYS A 48 -2.89 -8.75 -2.92
C LYS A 48 -3.00 -7.24 -2.73
N VAL A 49 -1.91 -6.51 -2.94
CA VAL A 49 -1.83 -5.06 -2.77
C VAL A 49 -2.32 -4.37 -4.04
N GLU A 50 -3.17 -3.36 -3.85
CA GLU A 50 -3.60 -2.46 -4.92
C GLU A 50 -2.55 -1.37 -5.16
N TRP A 51 -1.63 -1.64 -6.07
CA TRP A 51 -0.49 -0.76 -6.40
C TRP A 51 -0.88 0.69 -6.70
N ALA A 52 -2.02 0.91 -7.36
CA ALA A 52 -2.51 2.26 -7.66
C ALA A 52 -2.91 3.03 -6.39
N ALA A 53 -3.46 2.34 -5.38
CA ALA A 53 -3.82 2.93 -4.09
C ALA A 53 -2.55 3.20 -3.26
N LEU A 54 -1.61 2.25 -3.24
CA LEU A 54 -0.33 2.38 -2.57
C LEU A 54 0.48 3.57 -3.08
N VAL A 55 0.60 3.73 -4.41
CA VAL A 55 1.33 4.85 -5.03
C VAL A 55 0.67 6.18 -4.70
N GLN A 56 -0.66 6.27 -4.71
CA GLN A 56 -1.36 7.48 -4.29
C GLN A 56 -1.09 7.84 -2.83
N ALA A 57 -1.16 6.86 -1.92
CA ALA A 57 -0.88 7.06 -0.52
C ALA A 57 0.60 7.45 -0.27
N ALA A 58 1.54 6.84 -0.99
CA ALA A 58 2.96 7.18 -0.97
C ALA A 58 3.23 8.61 -1.46
N ASN A 59 2.53 9.04 -2.52
CA ASN A 59 2.63 10.42 -3.02
C ASN A 59 2.17 11.44 -1.97
N THR A 60 1.08 11.16 -1.22
CA THR A 60 0.66 12.00 -0.10
C THR A 60 1.75 12.12 0.97
N LEU A 61 2.51 11.04 1.19
CA LEU A 61 3.61 11.00 2.15
C LEU A 61 4.93 11.58 1.61
N ASN A 62 4.97 12.05 0.36
CA ASN A 62 6.17 12.51 -0.34
C ASN A 62 7.29 11.44 -0.39
N LEU A 63 6.92 10.16 -0.51
CA LEU A 63 7.86 9.06 -0.70
C LEU A 63 8.19 8.93 -2.19
N THR A 64 9.44 9.26 -2.57
CA THR A 64 9.86 9.37 -3.98
C THR A 64 10.24 8.03 -4.62
N GLU A 65 10.50 6.99 -3.82
CA GLU A 65 11.11 5.73 -4.28
C GLU A 65 10.13 4.54 -4.25
N VAL A 66 8.84 4.79 -4.50
CA VAL A 66 7.83 3.71 -4.46
C VAL A 66 7.70 3.02 -5.82
N PRO A 67 7.84 1.67 -5.90
CA PRO A 67 7.63 0.93 -7.13
C PRO A 67 6.17 1.06 -7.59
N LYS A 68 5.99 1.30 -8.89
CA LYS A 68 4.66 1.48 -9.49
C LYS A 68 3.94 0.15 -9.74
N GLU A 69 4.70 -0.91 -9.93
CA GLU A 69 4.24 -2.25 -10.25
C GLU A 69 5.20 -3.28 -9.64
N PRO A 70 4.74 -4.51 -9.36
CA PRO A 70 5.61 -5.58 -8.91
C PRO A 70 6.57 -5.98 -10.04
N THR A 71 7.87 -6.07 -9.73
CA THR A 71 8.89 -6.47 -10.72
C THR A 71 8.84 -7.99 -10.93
N GLU A 72 9.07 -8.46 -12.16
CA GLU A 72 9.10 -9.89 -12.48
C GLU A 72 10.21 -10.60 -11.65
N GLY A 73 9.83 -11.61 -10.84
CA GLY A 73 10.76 -12.29 -9.92
C GLY A 73 10.93 -11.62 -8.54
N TYR A 74 9.99 -10.76 -8.11
CA TYR A 74 10.02 -10.11 -6.79
C TYR A 74 10.20 -11.07 -5.60
N GLU A 75 9.77 -12.33 -5.72
CA GLU A 75 9.85 -13.34 -4.64
C GLU A 75 11.29 -13.66 -4.22
N GLN A 76 12.26 -13.45 -5.11
CA GLN A 76 13.69 -13.75 -4.88
C GLN A 76 14.54 -12.48 -4.77
N ASN A 77 13.92 -11.31 -4.83
CA ASN A 77 14.62 -10.03 -4.84
C ASN A 77 14.50 -9.34 -3.46
N GLU A 78 15.49 -9.54 -2.60
CA GLU A 78 15.53 -8.93 -1.26
C GLU A 78 15.75 -7.41 -1.25
N ILE A 79 16.01 -6.80 -2.42
CA ILE A 79 16.23 -5.36 -2.59
C ILE A 79 14.95 -4.63 -3.02
N PHE A 80 13.94 -5.36 -3.51
CA PHE A 80 12.62 -4.83 -3.87
C PHE A 80 11.79 -4.50 -2.62
#